data_AF-A0A497I9Q6-F1
#
_entry.id   AF-A0A497I9Q6-F1
#
_cell.length_a   1.000
_cell.length_b   1.000
_cell.length_c   1.000
_cell.angle_alpha   90.00
_cell.angle_beta   90.00
_cell.angle_gamma   90.00
#
_symmetry.space_group_name_H-M   'P 1'
#
loop_
_entity.id
_entity.type
_entity.pdbx_description
1 polymer ?
#
loop_
_entity_poly.entity_id
_entity_poly.type
_entity_poly.pdbx_seq_one_letter_code
_entity_poly.pdbx_strand_id
1 'polypeptide(L)'
;MMDRHIICGGGRLGSRIAALFQKSKVDYVVVERDMKVFQSLKELGHPVVRGDALQEESLIRAGVKDAKWVIATLRSDADNLYIVFKAKELNPAVKTAVRVGDEESLESFYKAGVDLIVMPEIVSGTHLAKTILQTDKIESVENVIRNIYRGGSDDKSKSA
;
A
#
# COMPACT_ATOMS: atom_id res chain seq x y z
N MET A 1 8.17 -12.15 -17.70
CA MET A 1 8.61 -10.95 -16.95
C MET A 1 7.85 -10.98 -15.63
N MET A 2 8.52 -10.90 -14.48
CA MET A 2 7.83 -10.97 -13.17
C MET A 2 7.30 -9.59 -12.80
N ASP A 3 6.00 -9.50 -12.54
CA ASP A 3 5.32 -8.28 -12.11
C ASP A 3 5.64 -7.98 -10.63
N ARG A 4 6.87 -7.56 -10.32
CA ARG A 4 7.28 -7.29 -8.93
C ARG A 4 6.66 -6.01 -8.38
N HIS A 5 6.18 -6.07 -7.14
CA HIS A 5 5.64 -4.92 -6.40
C HIS A 5 6.57 -4.54 -5.24
N ILE A 6 6.79 -3.25 -5.01
CA ILE A 6 7.62 -2.77 -3.90
C ILE A 6 6.73 -2.05 -2.90
N ILE A 7 6.76 -2.49 -1.65
CA ILE A 7 6.05 -1.84 -0.55
C ILE A 7 7.09 -1.04 0.25
N CYS A 8 6.96 0.28 0.27
CA CYS A 8 7.83 1.16 1.05
C CYS A 8 7.18 1.42 2.42
N GLY A 9 7.79 0.85 3.47
CA GLY A 9 7.25 0.83 4.83
C GLY A 9 6.51 -0.46 5.15
N GLY A 10 6.94 -1.12 6.22
CA GLY A 10 6.39 -2.35 6.79
C GLY A 10 5.42 -2.12 7.96
N GLY A 11 4.98 -0.88 8.18
CA GLY A 11 4.07 -0.51 9.27
C GLY A 11 2.66 -1.11 9.13
N ARG A 12 1.68 -0.51 9.79
CA ARG A 12 0.30 -1.06 9.85
C ARG A 12 -0.31 -1.31 8.47
N LEU A 13 -0.17 -0.36 7.53
CA LEU A 13 -0.73 -0.51 6.19
C LEU A 13 0.12 -1.45 5.33
N GLY A 14 1.44 -1.22 5.26
CA GLY A 14 2.35 -2.02 4.44
C GLY A 14 2.37 -3.50 4.81
N SER A 15 2.37 -3.85 6.10
CA SER A 15 2.28 -5.26 6.55
C SER A 15 0.95 -5.93 6.16
N ARG A 16 -0.17 -5.19 6.18
CA ARG A 16 -1.47 -5.71 5.72
C ARG A 16 -1.50 -5.95 4.21
N ILE A 17 -0.89 -5.05 3.43
CA ILE A 17 -0.71 -5.24 1.99
C ILE A 17 0.18 -6.46 1.72
N ALA A 18 1.31 -6.59 2.43
CA ALA A 18 2.22 -7.72 2.30
C ALA A 18 1.55 -9.06 2.63
N ALA A 19 0.75 -9.12 3.70
CA ALA A 19 -0.04 -10.31 4.06
C ALA A 19 -1.03 -10.70 2.95
N LEU A 20 -1.67 -9.71 2.32
CA LEU A 20 -2.59 -9.97 1.22
C LEU A 20 -1.88 -10.42 -0.06
N PHE A 21 -0.76 -9.81 -0.38
CA PHE A 21 0.06 -10.22 -1.52
C PHE A 21 0.62 -11.63 -1.32
N GLN A 22 1.05 -11.98 -0.10
CA GLN A 22 1.47 -13.33 0.26
C GLN A 22 0.34 -14.34 0.05
N LYS A 23 -0.86 -14.06 0.57
CA LYS A 23 -2.04 -14.93 0.42
C LYS A 23 -2.43 -15.13 -1.05
N SER A 24 -2.30 -14.07 -1.85
CA SER A 24 -2.62 -14.07 -3.28
C SER A 24 -1.45 -14.50 -4.19
N LYS A 25 -0.31 -14.92 -3.62
CA LYS A 25 0.90 -15.32 -4.36
C LYS A 25 1.42 -14.28 -5.36
N VAL A 26 1.28 -12.99 -5.02
CA VAL A 26 1.84 -11.88 -5.78
C VAL A 26 3.35 -11.80 -5.50
N ASP A 27 4.17 -11.44 -6.51
CA ASP A 27 5.61 -11.16 -6.29
C ASP A 27 5.78 -9.74 -5.73
N TYR A 28 6.41 -9.64 -4.56
CA TYR A 28 6.66 -8.36 -3.91
C TYR A 28 7.90 -8.38 -3.02
N VAL A 29 8.29 -7.20 -2.56
CA VAL A 29 9.29 -7.01 -1.51
C VAL A 29 8.92 -5.79 -0.66
N VAL A 30 9.21 -5.85 0.63
CA VAL A 30 9.03 -4.73 1.56
C VAL A 30 10.37 -4.04 1.80
N VAL A 31 10.43 -2.71 1.72
CA VAL A 31 11.57 -1.91 2.17
C VAL A 31 11.26 -1.36 3.56
N GLU A 32 12.05 -1.75 4.55
CA GLU A 32 11.85 -1.35 5.95
C GLU A 32 13.17 -1.05 6.66
N ARG A 33 13.19 0.07 7.41
CA ARG A 33 14.35 0.57 8.14
C ARG A 33 14.32 0.23 9.63
N ASP A 34 13.13 0.17 10.22
CA ASP A 34 12.95 -0.16 11.64
C ASP A 34 13.26 -1.64 11.87
N MET A 35 14.17 -1.90 12.80
CA MET A 35 14.66 -3.25 13.04
C MET A 35 13.62 -4.19 13.63
N LYS A 36 12.71 -3.68 14.46
CA LYS A 36 11.67 -4.51 15.06
C LYS A 36 10.64 -4.91 14.01
N VAL A 37 10.24 -3.95 13.16
CA VAL A 37 9.33 -4.22 12.04
C VAL A 37 9.97 -5.17 11.03
N PHE A 38 11.24 -4.95 10.69
CA PHE A 38 12.00 -5.84 9.80
C PHE A 38 12.02 -7.29 10.32
N GLN A 39 12.37 -7.50 11.59
CA GLN A 39 12.41 -8.83 12.20
C GLN A 39 11.03 -9.48 12.20
N SER A 40 10.00 -8.74 12.61
CA SER A 40 8.61 -9.24 12.62
C SER A 40 8.15 -9.68 11.22
N LEU A 41 8.43 -8.88 10.18
CA LEU A 41 8.09 -9.26 8.80
C LEU A 41 8.85 -10.51 8.33
N LYS A 42 10.12 -10.65 8.73
CA LYS A 42 10.93 -11.83 8.41
C LYS A 42 10.40 -13.09 9.09
N GLU A 43 9.99 -13.00 10.36
CA GLU A 43 9.36 -14.09 11.11
C GLU A 43 8.04 -14.55 10.46
N LEU A 44 7.28 -13.60 9.90
CA LEU A 44 6.05 -13.87 9.13
C LEU A 44 6.32 -14.40 7.70
N GLY A 45 7.59 -14.56 7.32
CA GLY A 45 7.98 -15.12 6.03
C GLY A 45 7.87 -14.13 4.85
N HIS A 46 7.80 -12.83 5.11
CA HIS A 46 7.79 -11.82 4.06
C HIS A 46 9.20 -11.63 3.45
N PRO A 47 9.30 -11.36 2.12
CA PRO A 47 10.52 -10.85 1.50
C PRO A 47 10.73 -9.38 1.90
N VAL A 48 11.88 -9.09 2.53
CA VAL A 48 12.17 -7.75 3.07
C VAL A 48 13.61 -7.34 2.73
N VAL A 49 13.76 -6.13 2.20
CA VAL A 49 15.03 -5.41 2.09
C VAL A 49 15.14 -4.48 3.29
N ARG A 50 16.18 -4.68 4.10
CA ARG A 50 16.52 -3.72 5.16
C ARG A 50 17.09 -2.45 4.54
N GLY A 51 16.43 -1.33 4.76
CA GLY A 51 16.86 -0.04 4.22
C GLY A 51 15.81 1.04 4.39
N ASP A 52 16.22 2.29 4.24
CA ASP A 52 15.31 3.43 4.19
C ASP A 52 14.84 3.65 2.75
N ALA A 53 13.53 3.66 2.53
CA ALA A 53 12.92 3.89 1.22
C ALA A 53 13.14 5.30 0.67
N LEU A 54 13.60 6.24 1.51
CA LEU A 54 14.07 7.56 1.11
C LEU A 54 15.49 7.54 0.52
N GLN A 55 16.17 6.40 0.54
CA GLN A 55 17.49 6.23 -0.07
C GLN A 55 17.34 5.48 -1.40
N GLU A 56 17.90 6.07 -2.45
CA GLU A 56 17.85 5.53 -3.82
C GLU A 56 18.37 4.08 -3.88
N GLU A 57 19.46 3.80 -3.17
CA GLU A 57 20.09 2.47 -3.14
C GLU A 57 19.14 1.41 -2.57
N SER A 58 18.28 1.77 -1.61
CA SER A 58 17.28 0.85 -1.07
C SER A 58 16.23 0.48 -2.11
N LEU A 59 15.76 1.45 -2.90
CA LEU A 59 14.79 1.23 -3.98
C LEU A 59 15.43 0.40 -5.11
N ILE A 60 16.68 0.68 -5.47
CA ILE A 60 17.44 -0.10 -6.46
C ILE A 60 17.60 -1.54 -6.00
N ARG A 61 18.02 -1.77 -4.74
CA ARG A 61 18.13 -3.13 -4.17
C ARG A 61 16.78 -3.86 -4.11
N ALA A 62 15.68 -3.14 -3.94
CA ALA A 62 14.33 -3.70 -4.02
C ALA A 62 13.89 -4.02 -5.45
N GLY A 63 14.63 -3.58 -6.47
CA GLY A 63 14.35 -3.86 -7.87
C GLY A 63 13.41 -2.85 -8.53
N VAL A 64 13.43 -1.57 -8.12
CA VAL A 64 12.52 -0.54 -8.63
C VAL A 64 12.56 -0.35 -10.15
N LYS A 65 13.72 -0.59 -10.76
CA LYS A 65 13.96 -0.43 -12.21
C LYS A 65 13.04 -1.29 -13.08
N ASP A 66 12.63 -2.46 -12.56
CA ASP A 66 11.76 -3.40 -13.26
C ASP A 66 10.43 -3.61 -12.52
N ALA A 67 10.17 -2.83 -11.46
CA ALA A 67 8.96 -2.96 -10.67
C ALA A 67 7.73 -2.52 -11.47
N LYS A 68 6.62 -3.25 -11.29
CA LYS A 68 5.31 -2.86 -11.83
C LYS A 68 4.65 -1.81 -10.97
N TRP A 69 4.79 -1.93 -9.65
CA TRP A 69 4.22 -1.02 -8.67
C TRP A 69 5.22 -0.65 -7.58
N VAL A 70 5.18 0.62 -7.17
CA VAL A 70 5.76 1.10 -5.92
C VAL A 70 4.64 1.64 -5.05
N ILE A 71 4.56 1.15 -3.81
CA ILE A 71 3.47 1.42 -2.89
C ILE A 71 4.05 2.13 -1.66
N ALA A 72 3.87 3.44 -1.56
CA ALA A 72 4.40 4.27 -0.49
C ALA A 72 3.42 4.32 0.70
N THR A 73 3.83 3.78 1.84
CA THR A 73 2.95 3.60 3.01
C THR A 73 3.49 4.21 4.31
N LEU A 74 4.47 5.12 4.19
CA LEU A 74 5.03 5.82 5.34
C LEU A 74 3.98 6.76 5.96
N ARG A 75 4.27 7.25 7.18
CA ARG A 75 3.36 8.14 7.89
C ARG A 75 3.43 9.59 7.42
N SER A 76 4.58 10.00 6.87
CA SER A 76 4.81 11.35 6.36
C SER A 76 4.38 11.39 4.91
N ASP A 77 3.45 12.29 4.59
CA ASP A 77 2.99 12.50 3.22
C ASP A 77 4.13 13.07 2.35
N ALA A 78 4.99 13.92 2.92
CA ALA A 78 6.18 14.41 2.23
C ALA A 78 7.15 13.27 1.87
N ASP A 79 7.37 12.31 2.78
CA ASP A 79 8.23 11.15 2.53
C ASP A 79 7.64 10.26 1.43
N ASN A 80 6.33 10.05 1.47
CA ASN A 80 5.62 9.28 0.45
C ASN A 80 5.68 9.96 -0.92
N LEU A 81 5.55 11.28 -0.98
CA LEU A 81 5.67 12.05 -2.22
C LEU A 81 7.09 11.96 -2.80
N TYR A 82 8.11 12.02 -1.94
CA TYR A 82 9.50 11.81 -2.34
C TYR A 82 9.71 10.42 -2.95
N ILE A 83 9.16 9.36 -2.33
CA ILE A 83 9.24 8.00 -2.85
C ILE A 83 8.60 7.89 -4.24
N VAL A 84 7.44 8.52 -4.44
CA VAL A 84 6.77 8.56 -5.76
C VAL A 84 7.66 9.20 -6.81
N PHE A 85 8.20 10.38 -6.51
CA PHE A 85 9.10 11.09 -7.40
C PHE A 85 10.31 10.24 -7.77
N LYS A 86 11.00 9.67 -6.78
CA LYS A 86 12.18 8.83 -7.00
C LYS A 86 11.87 7.53 -7.74
N ALA A 87 10.74 6.89 -7.46
CA ALA A 87 10.33 5.70 -8.18
C ALA A 87 10.15 5.99 -9.68
N LYS A 88 9.47 7.10 -10.02
CA LYS A 88 9.25 7.50 -11.42
C LYS A 88 10.53 8.00 -12.10
N GLU A 89 11.45 8.63 -11.37
CA GLU A 89 12.77 8.98 -11.88
C GLU A 89 13.59 7.74 -12.28
N LEU A 90 13.60 6.71 -11.41
CA LEU A 90 14.36 5.47 -11.63
C LEU A 90 13.69 4.52 -12.63
N ASN A 91 12.37 4.58 -12.73
CA ASN A 91 11.56 3.78 -13.63
C ASN A 91 10.34 4.59 -14.10
N PRO A 92 10.44 5.28 -15.25
CA PRO A 92 9.35 6.10 -15.78
C PRO A 92 8.03 5.34 -16.06
N ALA A 93 8.09 4.02 -16.19
CA ALA A 93 6.93 3.16 -16.46
C ALA A 93 6.27 2.59 -15.19
N VAL A 94 6.85 2.81 -14.00
CA VAL A 94 6.33 2.27 -12.75
C VAL A 94 4.99 2.91 -12.39
N LYS A 95 4.04 2.07 -11.96
CA LYS A 95 2.82 2.57 -11.33
C LYS A 95 3.06 2.86 -9.85
N THR A 96 2.39 3.86 -9.33
CA THR A 96 2.58 4.32 -7.96
C THR A 96 1.25 4.29 -7.21
N ALA A 97 1.26 3.68 -6.03
CA ALA A 97 0.17 3.76 -5.09
C ALA A 97 0.67 4.43 -3.81
N VAL A 98 -0.13 5.29 -3.20
CA VAL A 98 0.33 6.07 -2.05
C VAL A 98 -0.72 6.17 -0.96
N ARG A 99 -0.26 6.09 0.27
CA ARG A 99 -1.00 6.53 1.44
C ARG A 99 -0.89 8.06 1.55
N VAL A 100 -2.03 8.72 1.68
CA VAL A 100 -2.11 10.14 2.05
C VAL A 100 -2.86 10.25 3.36
N GLY A 101 -2.27 10.91 4.35
CA GLY A 101 -2.89 11.16 5.64
C GLY A 101 -3.68 12.47 5.68
N ASP A 102 -3.24 13.48 4.93
CA ASP A 102 -3.81 14.82 4.93
C ASP A 102 -4.42 15.20 3.58
N GLU A 103 -5.67 15.66 3.59
CA GLU A 103 -6.37 16.14 2.39
C GLU A 103 -5.67 17.33 1.75
N GLU A 104 -5.02 18.19 2.54
CA GLU A 104 -4.27 19.35 2.03
C GLU A 104 -3.09 18.93 1.14
N SER A 105 -2.57 17.71 1.32
CA SER A 105 -1.45 17.18 0.53
C SER A 105 -1.87 16.63 -0.84
N LEU A 106 -3.18 16.41 -1.08
CA LEU A 106 -3.67 15.72 -2.27
C LEU A 106 -3.25 16.38 -3.59
N GLU A 107 -3.27 17.71 -3.65
CA GLU A 107 -2.89 18.45 -4.86
C GLU A 107 -1.46 18.12 -5.30
N SER A 108 -0.54 17.96 -4.34
CA SER A 108 0.86 17.61 -4.61
C SER A 108 0.99 16.21 -5.21
N PHE A 109 0.21 15.24 -4.74
CA PHE A 109 0.21 13.88 -5.29
C PHE A 109 -0.41 13.79 -6.68
N TYR A 110 -1.47 14.57 -6.95
CA TYR A 110 -2.04 14.67 -8.29
C TYR A 110 -1.03 15.26 -9.28
N LYS A 111 -0.34 16.34 -8.89
CA LYS A 111 0.73 16.95 -9.70
C LYS A 111 1.91 16.01 -9.94
N ALA A 112 2.23 15.14 -8.97
CA ALA A 112 3.27 14.13 -9.11
C ALA A 112 2.87 12.94 -10.00
N GLY A 113 1.63 12.90 -10.53
CA GLY A 113 1.17 11.86 -11.43
C GLY A 113 1.03 10.49 -10.75
N VAL A 114 0.61 10.47 -9.48
CA VAL A 114 0.31 9.23 -8.77
C VAL A 114 -0.84 8.48 -9.44
N ASP A 115 -0.69 7.16 -9.57
CA ASP A 115 -1.66 6.31 -10.26
C ASP A 115 -2.81 5.88 -9.33
N LEU A 116 -2.55 5.75 -8.02
CA LEU A 116 -3.55 5.37 -7.01
C LEU A 116 -3.30 6.06 -5.67
N ILE A 117 -4.29 6.77 -5.15
CA ILE A 117 -4.26 7.38 -3.81
C ILE A 117 -5.21 6.62 -2.89
N VAL A 118 -4.75 6.33 -1.68
CA VAL A 118 -5.57 5.80 -0.59
C VAL A 118 -5.43 6.72 0.62
N MET A 119 -6.56 7.13 1.18
CA MET A 119 -6.66 7.87 2.44
C MET A 119 -7.30 6.99 3.51
N PRO A 120 -6.52 6.20 4.26
CA PRO A 120 -7.06 5.18 5.15
C PRO A 120 -8.06 5.72 6.17
N GLU A 121 -7.79 6.91 6.70
CA GLU A 121 -8.61 7.59 7.70
C GLU A 121 -9.97 8.00 7.12
N ILE A 122 -10.01 8.54 5.89
CA ILE A 122 -11.26 8.88 5.20
C ILE A 122 -12.07 7.62 4.86
N VAL A 123 -11.39 6.59 4.33
CA VAL A 123 -12.05 5.32 3.97
C VAL A 123 -12.65 4.65 5.21
N SER A 124 -11.87 4.51 6.28
CA SER A 124 -12.34 3.86 7.51
C SER A 124 -13.37 4.68 8.27
N GLY A 125 -13.18 6.00 8.39
CA GLY A 125 -14.14 6.90 9.03
C GLY A 125 -15.49 6.92 8.31
N THR A 126 -15.47 7.01 6.97
CA THR A 126 -16.68 6.95 6.15
C THR A 126 -17.39 5.62 6.31
N HIS A 127 -16.65 4.51 6.32
CA HIS A 127 -17.22 3.19 6.52
C HIS A 127 -17.89 3.07 7.90
N LEU A 128 -17.21 3.48 8.98
CA LEU A 128 -17.76 3.45 10.33
C LEU A 128 -19.04 4.29 10.44
N ALA A 129 -19.02 5.53 9.94
CA ALA A 129 -20.19 6.41 9.96
C ALA A 129 -21.38 5.79 9.22
N LYS A 130 -21.16 5.27 8.00
CA LYS A 130 -22.22 4.61 7.22
C LYS A 130 -22.78 3.39 7.92
N THR A 131 -21.93 2.53 8.48
CA THR A 131 -22.38 1.34 9.21
C THR A 131 -23.26 1.72 10.40
N ILE A 132 -22.83 2.69 11.23
CA ILE A 132 -23.60 3.15 12.39
C ILE A 132 -24.95 3.76 11.96
N LEU A 133 -24.98 4.51 10.85
CA LEU A 133 -26.21 5.15 10.37
C LEU A 133 -27.20 4.18 9.72
N GLN A 134 -26.74 3.03 9.21
CA GLN A 134 -27.55 2.09 8.42
C GLN A 134 -28.05 0.88 9.21
N THR A 135 -27.56 0.63 10.43
CA THR A 135 -28.00 -0.51 11.22
C THR A 135 -27.97 -0.27 12.73
N ASP A 136 -29.02 -0.72 13.43
CA ASP A 136 -29.05 -0.83 14.89
C ASP A 136 -28.23 -2.04 15.41
N LYS A 137 -27.74 -2.91 14.51
CA LYS A 137 -26.97 -4.11 14.86
C LYS A 137 -25.49 -3.87 14.65
N ILE A 138 -24.73 -4.05 15.72
CA ILE A 138 -23.27 -4.07 15.66
C ILE A 138 -22.85 -5.33 14.90
N GLU A 139 -22.31 -5.16 13.69
CA GLU A 139 -21.74 -6.26 12.93
C GLU A 139 -20.42 -6.71 13.58
N SER A 140 -20.19 -8.03 13.70
CA SER A 140 -18.92 -8.53 14.21
C SER A 140 -17.76 -8.12 13.31
N VAL A 141 -16.60 -7.81 13.90
CA VAL A 141 -15.38 -7.43 13.17
C VAL A 141 -15.00 -8.46 12.09
N GLU A 142 -15.22 -9.75 12.35
CA GLU A 142 -14.96 -10.83 11.39
C GLU A 142 -15.81 -10.72 10.12
N ASN A 143 -17.09 -10.36 10.27
CA ASN A 143 -18.00 -10.18 9.14
C ASN A 143 -17.62 -8.94 8.32
N VAL A 144 -17.25 -7.83 8.96
CA VAL A 144 -16.74 -6.63 8.29
C VAL A 144 -15.52 -6.99 7.42
N ILE A 145 -14.54 -7.68 8.00
CA ILE A 145 -13.34 -8.12 7.28
C ILE A 145 -13.71 -9.07 6.12
N ARG A 146 -14.63 -10.01 6.34
CA ARG A 146 -15.09 -10.96 5.31
C ARG A 146 -15.78 -10.25 4.13
N ASN A 147 -16.60 -9.24 4.41
CA ASN A 147 -17.32 -8.48 3.40
C ASN A 147 -16.36 -7.62 2.56
N ILE A 148 -15.33 -7.01 3.18
CA ILE A 148 -14.27 -6.29 2.45
C ILE A 148 -13.54 -7.23 1.47
N TYR A 149 -13.29 -8.49 1.84
CA TYR A 149 -12.67 -9.46 0.94
C TYR A 149 -13.60 -9.96 -0.18
N ARG A 150 -14.92 -9.99 0.04
CA ARG A 150 -15.91 -10.42 -0.96
C ARG A 150 -16.22 -9.35 -2.00
N GLY A 151 -16.21 -8.07 -1.62
CA GLY A 151 -16.49 -6.96 -2.53
C GLY A 151 -15.46 -6.79 -3.67
N GLY A 152 -14.29 -7.44 -3.58
CA GLY A 152 -13.27 -7.42 -4.63
C GLY A 152 -13.43 -8.48 -5.73
N SER A 153 -14.36 -9.44 -5.59
CA SER A 153 -14.57 -10.53 -6.55
C SER A 153 -15.79 -10.38 -7.46
N ASP A 154 -16.69 -9.44 -7.19
CA ASP A 154 -18.02 -9.40 -7.83
C ASP A 154 -18.14 -8.40 -9.01
N ASP A 155 -17.06 -7.72 -9.41
CA ASP A 155 -17.10 -6.70 -10.49
C ASP A 155 -16.69 -7.24 -11.88
N LYS A 156 -16.78 -8.56 -12.11
CA LYS A 156 -16.52 -9.17 -13.43
C LYS A 156 -17.72 -9.86 -14.09
N SER A 157 -18.94 -9.65 -13.61
CA SER A 157 -20.12 -10.33 -14.18
C SER A 157 -21.33 -9.43 -14.42
N LYS A 158 -21.12 -8.18 -14.87
CA LYS A 158 -22.20 -7.35 -15.44
C LYS A 158 -21.76 -6.63 -16.71
N SER A 159 -21.38 -7.42 -17.71
CA SER A 159 -21.37 -7.02 -19.12
C SER A 159 -21.41 -8.28 -19.98
N ALA A 160 -22.61 -8.83 -20.14
CA ALA A 160 -23.02 -9.69 -21.23
C ALA A 160 -24.51 -9.44 -21.50
#